data_AF-A0A3M0DX47-F1
#
_entry.id   AF-A0A3M0DX47-F1
#
_cell.length_a   1.000
_cell.length_b   1.000
_cell.length_c   1.000
_cell.angle_alpha   90.00
_cell.angle_beta   90.00
_cell.angle_gamma   90.00
#
_symmetry.space_group_name_H-M   'P 1'
#
loop_
_entity.id
_entity.type
_entity.pdbx_description
1 polymer ?
#
loop_
_entity_poly.entity_id
_entity_poly.type
_entity_poly.pdbx_seq_one_letter_code
_entity_poly.pdbx_strand_id
1 'polypeptide(L)'
;MGGTILPPIGFSELLGALFGVLIGQLLTIWWDRTKRRADERTRRQRTARAIAGELREISRDLERLDDDPDTQPDFSYPTAAYRSSIASGRFSLLDEAYQLDIAQMYERISQARDVQERFQQIRLRGDRSDREYRRQLRLQFNDYVKTLQNELPELIDRIETHSRERGGARWTVGQWSVEQLRRP
;
A
#
# COMPACT_ATOMS: atom_id res chain seq x y z
N MET A 1 6.08 30.52 69.15
CA MET A 1 4.92 29.95 68.42
C MET A 1 4.62 30.88 67.25
N GLY A 2 5.14 30.55 66.05
CA GLY A 2 4.89 31.33 64.83
C GLY A 2 3.86 30.60 63.98
N GLY A 3 2.63 31.14 63.91
CA GLY A 3 1.61 30.63 63.01
C GLY A 3 1.86 31.14 61.59
N THR A 4 2.22 30.23 60.68
CA THR A 4 2.26 30.51 59.25
C THR A 4 0.85 30.65 58.71
N ILE A 5 0.43 31.89 58.46
CA ILE A 5 -0.79 32.21 57.72
C ILE A 5 -0.49 31.91 56.25
N LEU A 6 -1.08 30.83 55.72
CA LEU A 6 -1.03 30.53 54.30
C LEU A 6 -1.71 31.68 53.53
N PRO A 7 -1.08 32.26 52.50
CA PRO A 7 -1.71 33.31 51.71
C PRO A 7 -2.98 32.75 51.04
N PRO A 8 -4.06 33.55 50.96
CA PRO A 8 -5.25 33.12 50.23
C PRO A 8 -4.86 32.95 48.76
N ILE A 9 -4.83 31.69 48.30
CA ILE A 9 -4.66 31.37 46.88
C ILE A 9 -5.82 32.06 46.16
N GLY A 10 -5.49 33.04 45.32
CA GLY A 10 -6.49 33.77 44.55
C GLY A 10 -7.21 32.79 43.62
N PHE A 11 -8.54 32.86 43.58
CA PHE A 11 -9.36 32.05 42.66
C PHE A 11 -8.86 32.17 41.20
N SER A 12 -8.27 33.31 40.83
CA SER A 12 -7.60 33.55 39.55
C SER A 12 -6.35 32.70 39.29
N GLU A 13 -5.53 32.40 40.30
CA GLU A 13 -4.34 31.53 40.17
C GLU A 13 -4.75 30.06 39.99
N LEU A 14 -5.80 29.64 40.72
CA LEU A 14 -6.36 28.30 40.61
C LEU A 14 -7.05 28.09 39.26
N LEU A 15 -7.77 29.10 38.76
CA LEU A 15 -8.32 29.12 37.40
C LEU A 15 -7.21 29.10 36.32
N GLY A 16 -6.16 29.91 36.48
CA GLY A 16 -5.04 29.94 35.53
C GLY A 16 -4.33 28.59 35.40
N ALA A 17 -4.09 27.91 36.52
CA ALA A 17 -3.52 26.56 36.52
C ALA A 17 -4.44 25.53 35.84
N LEU A 18 -5.75 25.57 36.12
CA LEU A 18 -6.73 24.70 35.45
C LEU A 18 -6.82 24.95 33.94
N PHE A 19 -6.79 26.22 33.51
CA PHE A 19 -6.75 26.57 32.10
C PHE A 19 -5.46 26.09 31.41
N GLY A 20 -4.31 26.20 32.08
CA GLY A 20 -3.04 25.70 31.57
C GLY A 20 -3.06 24.18 31.33
N VAL A 21 -3.62 23.42 32.27
CA VAL A 21 -3.78 21.96 32.14
C VAL A 21 -4.74 21.59 31.00
N LEU A 22 -5.89 22.29 30.89
CA LEU A 22 -6.86 22.07 29.80
C LEU A 22 -6.27 22.36 28.43
N ILE A 23 -5.55 23.47 28.27
CA ILE A 23 -4.87 23.81 27.00
C ILE A 23 -3.80 22.77 26.66
N GLY A 24 -3.00 22.34 27.65
CA GLY A 24 -1.99 21.30 27.46
C GLY A 24 -2.59 19.96 27.02
N GLN A 25 -3.73 19.56 27.60
CA GLN A 25 -4.45 18.35 27.20
C GLN A 25 -5.01 18.46 25.78
N LEU A 26 -5.64 19.59 25.43
CA LEU A 26 -6.17 19.82 24.08
C LEU A 26 -5.06 19.78 23.02
N LEU A 27 -3.92 20.42 23.29
CA LEU A 27 -2.75 20.40 22.40
C LEU A 27 -2.20 18.97 22.24
N THR A 28 -2.13 18.20 23.32
CA THR A 28 -1.64 16.81 23.28
C THR A 28 -2.56 15.92 22.44
N ILE A 29 -3.88 16.03 22.63
CA ILE A 29 -4.87 15.29 21.85
C ILE A 29 -4.79 15.67 20.37
N TRP A 30 -4.65 16.97 20.08
CA TRP A 30 -4.53 17.46 18.70
C TRP A 30 -3.22 16.98 18.05
N TRP A 31 -2.11 17.02 18.79
CA TRP A 31 -0.81 16.52 18.33
C TRP A 31 -0.85 15.02 18.04
N ASP A 32 -1.40 14.21 18.95
CA ASP A 32 -1.50 12.76 18.77
C ASP A 32 -2.37 12.41 17.56
N ARG A 33 -3.50 13.10 17.37
CA ARG A 33 -4.34 12.94 16.18
C ARG A 33 -3.60 13.29 14.89
N THR A 34 -2.82 14.37 14.91
CA THR A 34 -2.07 14.83 13.73
C THR A 34 -0.93 13.86 13.39
N LYS A 35 -0.22 13.37 14.41
CA LYS A 35 0.85 12.39 14.25
C LYS A 35 0.32 11.05 13.73
N ARG A 36 -0.78 10.54 14.28
CA ARG A 36 -1.42 9.30 13.81
C ARG A 36 -1.81 9.39 12.33
N ARG A 37 -2.37 10.51 11.89
CA ARG A 37 -2.70 10.75 10.47
C ARG A 37 -1.46 10.76 9.58
N ALA A 38 -0.36 11.36 10.03
CA ALA A 38 0.89 11.35 9.28
C ALA A 38 1.48 9.93 9.17
N ASP A 39 1.50 9.20 10.27
CA ASP A 39 2.01 7.82 10.33
C ASP A 39 1.17 6.88 9.45
N GLU A 40 -0.16 7.00 9.47
CA GLU A 40 -1.04 6.25 8.58
C GLU A 40 -0.77 6.54 7.11
N ARG A 41 -0.60 7.81 6.71
CA ARG A 41 -0.26 8.17 5.32
C ARG A 41 1.05 7.53 4.88
N THR A 42 2.08 7.60 5.71
CA THR A 42 3.38 6.97 5.42
C THR A 42 3.24 5.45 5.30
N ARG A 43 2.47 4.80 6.18
CA ARG A 43 2.22 3.35 6.14
C ARG A 43 1.47 2.94 4.87
N ARG A 44 0.42 3.69 4.49
CA ARG A 44 -0.34 3.50 3.24
C ARG A 44 0.58 3.57 2.02
N GLN A 45 1.39 4.63 1.93
CA GLN A 45 2.32 4.80 0.81
C GLN A 45 3.36 3.69 0.72
N ARG A 46 3.95 3.29 1.86
CA ARG A 46 4.93 2.19 1.87
C ARG A 46 4.30 0.89 1.41
N THR A 47 3.07 0.62 1.84
CA THR A 47 2.30 -0.56 1.45
C THR A 47 1.99 -0.55 -0.04
N ALA A 48 1.44 0.55 -0.55
CA ALA A 48 1.15 0.73 -1.97
C ALA A 48 2.41 0.57 -2.85
N ARG A 49 3.53 1.20 -2.47
CA ARG A 49 4.80 1.09 -3.20
C ARG A 49 5.40 -0.31 -3.16
N ALA A 50 5.31 -1.01 -2.03
CA ALA A 50 5.81 -2.37 -1.92
C ALA A 50 5.02 -3.32 -2.84
N ILE A 51 3.69 -3.20 -2.85
CA ILE A 51 2.81 -3.97 -3.74
C ILE A 51 3.06 -3.60 -5.21
N ALA A 52 3.13 -2.31 -5.54
CA ALA A 52 3.43 -1.88 -6.92
C ALA A 52 4.82 -2.34 -7.39
N GLY A 53 5.81 -2.39 -6.50
CA GLY A 53 7.14 -2.93 -6.79
C GLY A 53 7.10 -4.41 -7.13
N GLU A 54 6.34 -5.19 -6.35
CA GLU A 54 6.12 -6.62 -6.57
C GLU A 54 5.39 -6.89 -7.91
N LEU A 55 4.29 -6.19 -8.16
CA LEU A 55 3.56 -6.28 -9.43
C LEU A 55 4.42 -5.86 -10.64
N ARG A 56 5.31 -4.89 -10.46
CA ARG A 56 6.26 -4.47 -11.52
C ARG A 56 7.31 -5.53 -11.81
N GLU A 57 7.80 -6.23 -10.79
CA GLU A 57 8.72 -7.35 -10.98
C GLU A 57 8.04 -8.45 -11.78
N ILE A 58 6.79 -8.79 -11.44
CA ILE A 58 5.98 -9.73 -12.20
C ILE A 58 5.79 -9.26 -13.65
N SER A 59 5.41 -7.99 -13.86
CA SER A 59 5.24 -7.42 -15.21
C SER A 59 6.50 -7.58 -16.06
N ARG A 60 7.69 -7.30 -15.49
CA ARG A 60 8.97 -7.44 -16.19
C ARG A 60 9.31 -8.89 -16.51
N ASP A 61 8.97 -9.82 -15.63
CA ASP A 61 9.20 -11.25 -15.88
C ASP A 61 8.25 -11.78 -16.95
N LEU A 62 7.00 -11.32 -16.96
CA LEU A 62 6.04 -11.61 -18.03
C LEU A 62 6.48 -11.04 -19.38
N GLU A 63 7.08 -9.85 -19.43
CA GLU A 63 7.62 -9.27 -20.67
C GLU A 63 8.79 -10.07 -21.26
N ARG A 64 9.53 -10.79 -20.42
CA ARG A 64 10.69 -11.61 -20.85
C ARG A 64 10.30 -13.01 -21.27
N LEU A 65 9.03 -13.39 -21.10
CA LEU A 65 8.58 -14.72 -21.42
C LEU A 65 8.60 -14.92 -22.93
N ASP A 66 9.33 -15.95 -23.38
CA ASP A 66 9.37 -16.32 -24.79
C ASP A 66 8.05 -16.99 -25.21
N ASP A 67 7.60 -16.66 -26.42
CA ASP A 67 6.39 -17.22 -27.03
C ASP A 67 6.68 -18.59 -27.69
N ASP A 68 7.93 -19.06 -27.62
CA ASP A 68 8.33 -20.38 -28.11
C ASP A 68 7.49 -21.49 -27.44
N PRO A 69 6.80 -22.35 -28.22
CA PRO A 69 5.98 -23.44 -27.71
C PRO A 69 6.78 -24.56 -27.03
N ASP A 70 8.08 -24.69 -27.31
CA ASP A 70 8.95 -25.71 -26.71
C ASP A 70 9.69 -25.19 -25.47
N THR A 71 9.69 -23.87 -25.27
CA THR A 71 10.32 -23.22 -24.12
C THR A 71 9.36 -23.19 -22.92
N GLN A 72 9.89 -23.53 -21.75
CA GLN A 72 9.13 -23.61 -20.51
C GLN A 72 8.64 -22.23 -20.08
N PRO A 73 7.32 -22.04 -19.82
CA PRO A 73 6.87 -20.87 -19.09
C PRO A 73 7.47 -20.94 -17.67
N ASP A 74 8.36 -20.01 -17.38
CA ASP A 74 8.96 -19.85 -16.06
C ASP A 74 8.99 -18.36 -15.73
N PHE A 75 8.13 -17.93 -14.83
CA PHE A 75 8.20 -16.59 -14.26
C PHE A 75 8.11 -16.60 -12.74
N SER A 76 8.66 -15.56 -12.12
CA SER A 76 8.65 -15.38 -10.67
C SER A 76 7.31 -14.81 -10.20
N TYR A 77 6.83 -15.33 -9.07
CA TYR A 77 5.58 -14.89 -8.43
C TYR A 77 5.86 -14.36 -7.03
N PRO A 78 6.57 -13.23 -6.88
CA PRO A 78 6.70 -12.62 -5.58
C PRO A 78 5.29 -12.25 -5.06
N THR A 79 4.95 -12.72 -3.86
CA THR A 79 3.69 -12.41 -3.16
C THR A 79 3.92 -11.93 -1.73
N ALA A 80 5.19 -11.66 -1.39
CA ALA A 80 5.64 -11.40 -0.03
C ALA A 80 5.10 -10.06 0.48
N ALA A 81 5.16 -9.01 -0.35
CA ALA A 81 4.65 -7.69 0.00
C ALA A 81 3.13 -7.73 0.19
N TYR A 82 2.40 -8.37 -0.72
CA TYR A 82 0.94 -8.51 -0.62
C TYR A 82 0.52 -9.31 0.62
N ARG A 83 1.07 -10.52 0.80
CA ARG A 83 0.75 -11.38 1.95
C ARG A 83 1.11 -10.73 3.29
N SER A 84 2.28 -10.08 3.37
CA SER A 84 2.70 -9.34 4.57
C SER A 84 1.76 -8.17 4.86
N SER A 85 1.29 -7.48 3.83
CA SER A 85 0.37 -6.35 3.98
C SER A 85 -1.00 -6.79 4.47
N ILE A 86 -1.51 -7.94 4.01
CA ILE A 86 -2.74 -8.55 4.54
C ILE A 86 -2.55 -8.97 6.00
N ALA A 87 -1.50 -9.76 6.29
CA ALA A 87 -1.26 -10.30 7.62
C ALA A 87 -1.05 -9.21 8.68
N SER A 88 -0.43 -8.10 8.29
CA SER A 88 -0.22 -6.94 9.18
C SER A 88 -1.39 -5.97 9.25
N GLY A 89 -2.49 -6.23 8.53
CA GLY A 89 -3.64 -5.33 8.43
C GLY A 89 -3.32 -4.00 7.74
N ARG A 90 -2.17 -3.87 7.07
CA ARG A 90 -1.79 -2.66 6.35
C ARG A 90 -2.51 -2.51 5.02
N PHE A 91 -2.95 -3.63 4.45
CA PHE A 91 -3.73 -3.65 3.22
C PHE A 91 -5.05 -2.89 3.36
N SER A 92 -5.70 -2.97 4.51
CA SER A 92 -6.97 -2.24 4.78
C SER A 92 -6.79 -0.72 4.87
N LEU A 93 -5.56 -0.22 4.92
CA LEU A 93 -5.28 1.21 4.89
C LEU A 93 -5.38 1.80 3.48
N LEU A 94 -5.34 0.95 2.43
CA LEU A 94 -5.53 1.36 1.04
C LEU A 94 -7.01 1.68 0.79
N ASP A 95 -7.31 2.41 -0.29
CA ASP A 95 -8.72 2.63 -0.64
C ASP A 95 -9.36 1.33 -1.11
N GLU A 96 -10.65 1.17 -0.81
CA GLU A 96 -11.42 -0.03 -1.10
C GLU A 96 -11.36 -0.44 -2.58
N ALA A 97 -11.43 0.54 -3.49
CA ALA A 97 -11.28 0.29 -4.93
C ALA A 97 -9.92 -0.35 -5.27
N TYR A 98 -8.82 0.13 -4.68
CA TYR A 98 -7.49 -0.47 -4.90
C TYR A 98 -7.37 -1.83 -4.24
N GLN A 99 -7.97 -2.02 -3.07
CA GLN A 99 -7.96 -3.32 -2.40
C GLN A 99 -8.59 -4.38 -3.30
N LEU A 100 -9.73 -4.07 -3.92
CA LEU A 100 -10.40 -4.94 -4.86
C LEU A 100 -9.56 -5.21 -6.11
N ASP A 101 -9.09 -4.16 -6.78
CA ASP A 101 -8.26 -4.28 -7.99
C ASP A 101 -7.00 -5.11 -7.74
N ILE A 102 -6.29 -4.84 -6.64
CA ILE A 102 -5.09 -5.58 -6.25
C ILE A 102 -5.43 -7.04 -5.97
N ALA A 103 -6.49 -7.32 -5.20
CA ALA A 103 -6.88 -8.69 -4.88
C ALA A 103 -7.21 -9.49 -6.15
N GLN A 104 -7.99 -8.91 -7.06
CA GLN A 104 -8.32 -9.52 -8.35
C GLN A 104 -7.07 -9.78 -9.19
N MET A 105 -6.12 -8.84 -9.20
CA MET A 105 -4.87 -9.02 -9.93
C MET A 105 -4.05 -10.18 -9.36
N TYR A 106 -3.88 -10.27 -8.04
CA TYR A 106 -3.18 -11.39 -7.41
C TYR A 106 -3.90 -12.73 -7.60
N GLU A 107 -5.24 -12.73 -7.69
CA GLU A 107 -6.00 -13.93 -8.04
C GLU A 107 -5.67 -14.40 -9.47
N ARG A 108 -5.69 -13.50 -10.46
CA ARG A 108 -5.32 -13.82 -11.85
C ARG A 108 -3.88 -14.31 -11.97
N ILE A 109 -2.95 -13.68 -11.25
CA ILE A 109 -1.56 -14.12 -11.14
C ILE A 109 -1.49 -15.55 -10.57
N SER A 110 -2.29 -15.85 -9.54
CA SER A 110 -2.37 -17.21 -8.96
C SER A 110 -2.92 -18.23 -9.97
N GLN A 111 -3.93 -17.87 -10.77
CA GLN A 111 -4.45 -18.75 -11.82
C GLN A 111 -3.39 -19.06 -12.88
N ALA A 112 -2.64 -18.05 -13.33
CA ALA A 112 -1.52 -18.24 -14.26
C ALA A 112 -0.45 -19.18 -13.67
N ARG A 113 -0.15 -19.03 -12.38
CA ARG A 113 0.76 -19.91 -11.63
C ARG A 113 0.29 -21.35 -11.61
N ASP A 114 -0.98 -21.59 -11.30
CA ASP A 114 -1.53 -22.94 -11.24
C ASP A 114 -1.40 -23.65 -12.60
N VAL A 115 -1.59 -22.92 -13.71
CA VAL A 115 -1.39 -23.45 -15.06
C VAL A 115 0.09 -23.76 -15.32
N GLN A 116 1.00 -22.88 -14.91
CA GLN A 116 2.45 -23.14 -15.01
C GLN A 116 2.84 -24.40 -14.22
N GLU A 117 2.37 -24.55 -12.98
CA GLU A 117 2.66 -25.73 -12.15
C GLU A 117 2.14 -27.02 -12.79
N ARG A 118 0.94 -27.00 -13.38
CA ARG A 118 0.40 -28.15 -14.13
C ARG A 118 1.28 -28.49 -15.34
N PHE A 119 1.75 -27.49 -16.09
CA PHE A 119 2.65 -27.68 -17.21
C PHE A 119 3.96 -28.36 -16.78
N GLN A 120 4.52 -27.95 -15.64
CA GLN A 120 5.72 -28.55 -15.05
C GLN A 120 5.48 -30.00 -14.63
N GLN A 121 4.35 -30.31 -14.01
CA GLN A 121 4.00 -31.67 -13.58
C GLN A 121 3.87 -32.64 -14.76
N ILE A 122 3.25 -32.21 -15.87
CA ILE A 122 3.10 -33.04 -17.07
C ILE A 122 4.45 -33.32 -17.71
N ARG A 123 5.33 -32.31 -17.78
CA ARG A 123 6.69 -32.50 -18.31
C ARG A 123 7.49 -33.51 -17.49
N LEU A 124 7.40 -33.44 -16.16
CA LEU A 124 8.07 -34.38 -15.25
C LEU A 124 7.55 -35.83 -15.40
N ARG A 125 6.26 -36.01 -15.71
CA ARG A 125 5.69 -37.34 -15.98
C ARG A 125 6.13 -37.93 -17.32
N GLY A 126 6.63 -37.12 -18.25
CA GLY A 126 7.20 -37.59 -19.52
C GLY A 126 6.20 -38.23 -20.49
N ASP A 127 4.89 -38.04 -20.27
CA ASP A 127 3.86 -38.71 -21.06
C ASP A 127 3.71 -38.10 -22.46
N ARG A 128 3.88 -38.92 -23.49
CA ARG A 128 3.84 -38.51 -24.90
C ARG A 128 2.41 -38.42 -25.45
N SER A 129 1.43 -39.06 -24.82
CA SER A 129 0.01 -38.97 -25.25
C SER A 129 -0.62 -37.60 -24.97
N ASP A 130 0.04 -36.76 -24.19
CA ASP A 130 -0.52 -35.51 -23.66
C ASP A 130 -0.14 -34.26 -24.47
N ARG A 131 0.13 -34.40 -25.78
CA ARG A 131 0.50 -33.23 -26.62
C ARG A 131 -0.65 -32.23 -26.75
N GLU A 132 -1.87 -32.71 -26.95
CA GLU A 132 -3.04 -31.84 -27.11
C GLU A 132 -3.38 -31.13 -25.80
N TYR A 133 -3.30 -31.83 -24.66
CA TYR A 133 -3.51 -31.24 -23.35
C TYR A 133 -2.44 -30.18 -23.00
N ARG A 134 -1.16 -30.46 -23.30
CA ARG A 134 -0.08 -29.46 -23.16
C ARG A 134 -0.31 -28.23 -24.02
N ARG A 135 -0.78 -28.42 -25.26
CA ARG A 135 -1.13 -27.32 -26.15
C ARG A 135 -2.26 -26.47 -25.57
N GLN A 136 -3.30 -27.10 -25.03
CA GLN A 136 -4.42 -26.39 -24.38
C GLN A 136 -3.95 -25.60 -23.15
N LEU A 137 -3.13 -26.19 -22.28
CA LEU A 137 -2.56 -25.50 -21.12
C LEU A 137 -1.68 -24.32 -21.54
N ARG A 138 -0.89 -24.44 -22.61
CA ARG A 138 -0.08 -23.34 -23.14
C ARG A 138 -0.94 -22.20 -23.67
N LEU A 139 -2.00 -22.51 -24.43
CA LEU A 139 -2.94 -21.50 -24.91
C LEU A 139 -3.62 -20.77 -23.75
N GLN A 140 -4.07 -21.51 -22.74
CA GLN A 140 -4.67 -20.94 -21.54
C GLN A 140 -3.67 -20.06 -20.78
N PHE A 141 -2.43 -20.52 -20.62
CA PHE A 141 -1.37 -19.77 -19.98
C PHE A 141 -1.04 -18.48 -20.74
N ASN A 142 -0.89 -18.55 -22.06
CA ASN A 142 -0.61 -17.38 -22.89
C ASN A 142 -1.76 -16.35 -22.84
N ASP A 143 -3.01 -16.80 -22.75
CA ASP A 143 -4.16 -15.91 -22.57
C ASP A 143 -4.10 -15.17 -21.22
N TYR A 144 -3.75 -15.88 -20.14
CA TYR A 144 -3.51 -15.26 -18.84
C TYR A 144 -2.34 -14.28 -18.88
N VAL A 145 -1.20 -14.67 -19.45
CA VAL A 145 -0.02 -13.80 -19.56
C VAL A 145 -0.35 -12.54 -20.35
N LYS A 146 -1.04 -12.66 -21.48
CA LYS A 146 -1.43 -11.52 -22.30
C LYS A 146 -2.38 -10.58 -21.56
N THR A 147 -3.35 -11.14 -20.86
CA THR A 147 -4.25 -10.36 -19.99
C THR A 147 -3.46 -9.61 -18.92
N LEU A 148 -2.56 -10.30 -18.22
CA LEU A 148 -1.72 -9.72 -17.17
C LEU A 148 -0.78 -8.63 -17.72
N GLN A 149 -0.14 -8.85 -18.87
CA GLN A 149 0.73 -7.88 -19.54
C GLN A 149 -0.02 -6.59 -19.91
N ASN A 150 -1.30 -6.69 -20.28
CA ASN A 150 -2.11 -5.52 -20.61
C ASN A 150 -2.58 -4.75 -19.37
N GLU A 151 -3.00 -5.47 -18.31
CA GLU A 151 -3.66 -4.86 -17.16
C GLU A 151 -2.69 -4.45 -16.04
N LEU A 152 -1.57 -5.17 -15.85
CA LEU A 152 -0.59 -4.88 -14.80
C LEU A 152 -0.01 -3.46 -14.91
N PRO A 153 0.45 -2.99 -16.08
CA PRO A 153 1.02 -1.64 -16.20
C PRO A 153 0.02 -0.55 -15.80
N GLU A 154 -1.24 -0.69 -16.21
CA GLU A 154 -2.29 0.26 -15.87
C GLU A 154 -2.55 0.26 -14.36
N LEU A 155 -2.71 -0.91 -13.74
CA LEU A 155 -2.93 -1.02 -12.30
C LEU A 155 -1.76 -0.44 -11.50
N ILE A 156 -0.52 -0.74 -11.90
CA ILE A 156 0.70 -0.21 -11.27
C ILE A 156 0.69 1.33 -11.33
N ASP A 157 0.38 1.91 -12.48
CA ASP A 157 0.32 3.36 -12.63
C ASP A 157 -0.77 3.98 -11.76
N ARG A 158 -1.97 3.38 -11.70
CA ARG A 158 -3.07 3.84 -10.83
C ARG A 158 -2.67 3.81 -9.35
N ILE A 159 -2.02 2.74 -8.88
CA ILE A 159 -1.55 2.61 -7.49
C ILE A 159 -0.50 3.68 -7.18
N GLU A 160 0.45 3.90 -8.09
CA GLU A 160 1.53 4.87 -7.88
C GLU A 160 1.06 6.31 -7.92
N THR A 161 0.28 6.68 -8.94
CA THR A 161 -0.29 8.03 -9.10
C THR A 161 -1.11 8.41 -7.87
N HIS A 162 -1.97 7.50 -7.40
CA HIS A 162 -2.76 7.73 -6.20
C HIS A 162 -1.90 7.84 -4.92
N SER A 163 -0.86 7.01 -4.79
CA SER A 163 0.07 7.10 -3.65
C SER A 163 0.84 8.44 -3.62
N ARG A 164 1.08 9.04 -4.80
CA ARG A 164 1.74 10.34 -4.97
C ARG A 164 0.79 11.50 -4.69
N GLU A 165 -0.42 11.49 -5.25
CA GLU A 165 -1.39 12.58 -5.08
C GLU A 165 -1.81 12.78 -3.62
N ARG A 166 -2.08 11.69 -2.88
CA ARG A 166 -2.41 11.78 -1.45
C ARG A 166 -1.19 11.96 -0.54
N GLY A 167 -0.01 11.68 -1.07
CA GLY A 167 1.27 11.96 -0.42
C GLY A 167 1.77 13.37 -0.56
N GLY A 168 1.45 13.95 -1.71
CA GLY A 168 1.85 15.26 -2.19
C GLY A 168 0.86 16.36 -1.84
N ALA A 169 -0.16 16.08 -1.02
CA ALA A 169 -0.85 17.10 -0.24
C ALA A 169 0.14 17.71 0.77
N ARG A 170 1.13 18.43 0.22
CA ARG A 170 1.92 19.47 0.84
C ARG A 170 0.88 20.31 1.54
N TRP A 171 0.90 20.30 2.86
CA TRP A 171 0.16 21.26 3.62
C TRP A 171 0.58 22.64 3.11
N THR A 172 -0.25 23.26 2.28
CA THR A 172 -0.45 24.69 2.38
C THR A 172 -1.15 24.90 3.71
N VAL A 173 -0.41 24.68 4.82
CA VAL A 173 -0.71 25.37 6.07
C VAL A 173 -0.73 26.81 5.63
N GLY A 174 -1.89 27.45 5.75
CA GLY A 174 -2.12 28.82 5.31
C GLY A 174 -0.85 29.62 5.59
N GLN A 175 -0.20 30.04 4.51
CA GLN A 175 0.90 30.96 4.56
C GLN A 175 0.26 32.27 5.05
N TRP A 176 0.07 32.38 6.36
CA TRP A 176 -0.10 33.66 7.01
C TRP A 176 1.24 34.36 6.77
N SER A 177 1.30 35.08 5.65
CA SER A 177 2.41 35.97 5.36
C SER A 177 2.46 36.95 6.51
N VAL A 178 3.53 36.86 7.30
CA VAL A 178 3.86 37.78 8.39
C VAL A 178 3.94 39.24 7.87
N GLU A 179 3.95 39.44 6.55
CA GLU A 179 3.75 40.72 5.86
C GLU A 179 2.45 41.47 6.20
N GLN A 180 1.37 40.82 6.67
CA GLN A 180 0.12 41.53 6.99
C GLN A 180 0.05 42.15 8.40
N LEU A 181 1.06 41.90 9.26
CA LEU A 181 1.15 42.51 10.59
C LEU A 181 2.07 43.74 10.64
N ARG A 182 2.51 44.25 9.48
CA ARG A 182 3.38 45.43 9.38
C ARG A 182 2.78 46.47 8.44
N ARG A 183 1.63 47.04 8.85
CA ARG A 183 1.29 48.41 8.47
C ARG A 183 0.96 49.20 9.75
N PRO A 184 1.52 50.41 9.90
CA PRO A 184 1.21 51.30 11.02
C PRO A 184 -0.25 51.77 10.97
#